data_AF-A0A1V5J536-F1
#
_entry.id   AF-A0A1V5J536-F1
#
_cell.length_a   1.000
_cell.length_b   1.000
_cell.length_c   1.000
_cell.angle_alpha   90.00
_cell.angle_beta   90.00
_cell.angle_gamma   90.00
#
_symmetry.space_group_name_H-M   'P 1'
#
loop_
_entity.id
_entity.type
_entity.pdbx_description
1 polymer ?
#
loop_
_entity_poly.entity_id
_entity_poly.type
_entity_poly.pdbx_seq_one_letter_code
_entity_poly.pdbx_strand_id
1 'polypeptide(L)' 'MQKLLDLNADILCEGHFGIYEPKEKVRDYIERYLEEYE' A
#
# COMPACT_ATOMS: atom_id res chain seq x y z
N MET A 1 7.09 5.21 1.56
CA MET A 1 6.13 4.33 2.26
C MET A 1 6.72 3.05 2.88
N GLN A 2 8.06 2.88 2.85
CA GLN A 2 8.74 1.64 3.26
C GLN A 2 8.27 1.02 4.59
N LYS A 3 8.15 1.82 5.66
CA LYS A 3 7.74 1.34 7.00
C LYS A 3 6.35 0.71 7.05
N LEU A 4 5.48 1.01 6.09
CA LEU A 4 4.12 0.46 6.04
C LEU A 4 4.10 -1.00 5.57
N LEU A 5 5.11 -1.43 4.79
CA LEU A 5 5.24 -2.83 4.35
C LEU A 5 5.46 -3.77 5.54
N ASP A 6 6.14 -3.30 6.59
CA ASP A 6 6.43 -4.10 7.79
C ASP A 6 5.16 -4.42 8.59
N LEU A 7 4.10 -3.63 8.42
CA LEU A 7 2.82 -3.83 9.11
C LEU A 7 2.03 -5.02 8.56
N ASN A 8 2.32 -5.49 7.34
CA ASN A 8 1.58 -6.56 6.65
C ASN A 8 0.05 -6.36 6.71
N ALA A 9 -0.41 -5.13 6.49
CA ALA A 9 -1.82 -4.78 6.65
C ALA A 9 -2.72 -5.46 5.59
N ASP A 10 -3.87 -5.96 6.03
CA ASP A 10 -4.90 -6.53 5.14
C ASP A 10 -5.74 -5.46 4.44
N ILE A 11 -5.83 -4.25 5.03
CA ILE A 11 -6.61 -3.11 4.54
C ILE A 11 -5.77 -1.84 4.60
N LEU A 12 -5.78 -1.07 3.51
CA LEU A 12 -5.23 0.29 3.44
C LEU A 12 -6.31 1.26 2.97
N CYS A 13 -6.62 2.26 3.80
CA CYS A 13 -7.56 3.32 3.46
C CYS A 13 -6.79 4.57 2.98
N GLU A 14 -6.65 4.73 1.67
CA GLU A 14 -6.01 5.90 1.07
C GLU A 14 -7.06 6.95 0.70
N GLY A 15 -6.79 8.22 1.04
CA GLY A 15 -7.79 9.29 1.00
C GLY A 15 -8.22 9.75 -0.39
N HIS A 16 -7.39 9.55 -1.42
CA HIS A 16 -7.65 9.97 -2.81
C HIS A 16 -8.03 8.81 -3.73
N PHE A 17 -7.50 7.62 -3.46
CA PHE A 17 -7.57 6.44 -4.32
C PHE A 17 -8.45 5.32 -3.73
N GLY A 18 -8.90 5.47 -2.49
CA GLY A 18 -9.88 4.60 -1.85
C GLY A 18 -9.26 3.48 -1.00
N ILE A 19 -10.03 2.41 -0.82
CA ILE A 19 -9.68 1.29 0.06
C ILE A 19 -9.05 0.17 -0.77
N TYR A 20 -7.90 -0.32 -0.31
CA TYR A 20 -7.20 -1.47 -0.87
C TYR A 20 -7.30 -2.66 0.09
N GLU A 21 -7.79 -3.78 -0.43
CA GLU A 21 -7.89 -5.08 0.22
C GLU A 21 -7.94 -6.17 -0.87
N PRO A 22 -7.39 -7.39 -0.66
CA PRO A 22 -6.71 -7.89 0.56
C PRO A 22 -5.24 -7.41 0.67
N LYS A 23 -4.50 -7.95 1.65
CA LYS A 23 -3.07 -7.66 1.92
C LYS A 23 -2.20 -7.57 0.67
N GLU A 24 -2.42 -8.44 -0.32
CA GLU A 24 -1.63 -8.45 -1.57
C GLU A 24 -1.80 -7.12 -2.31
N LYS A 25 -3.04 -6.61 -2.44
CA LYS A 25 -3.28 -5.31 -3.08
C LYS A 25 -2.75 -4.13 -2.27
N VAL A 26 -2.74 -4.24 -0.94
CA VAL A 26 -2.12 -3.24 -0.08
C VAL A 26 -0.62 -3.16 -0.35
N ARG A 27 0.05 -4.33 -0.41
CA ARG A 27 1.47 -4.42 -0.74
C ARG A 27 1.76 -3.87 -2.13
N ASP A 28 1.02 -4.33 -3.14
CA ASP A 28 1.19 -3.91 -4.54
C ASP A 28 1.06 -2.39 -4.69
N TYR A 29 0.09 -1.77 -4.01
CA TYR A 29 -0.07 -0.32 -4.01
C TYR A 29 1.16 0.40 -3.45
N ILE A 30 1.65 -0.06 -2.29
CA ILE A 30 2.79 0.55 -1.61
C ILE A 30 4.08 0.39 -2.42
N GLU A 31 4.31 -0.80 -3.00
CA GLU A 31 5.49 -1.08 -3.84
C GLU A 31 5.47 -0.24 -5.11
N ARG A 32 4.35 -0.21 -5.84
CA ARG A 32 4.22 0.66 -7.02
C ARG A 32 4.46 2.14 -6.68
N TYR A 33 3.91 2.62 -5.57
CA TYR A 33 4.11 4.01 -5.14
C TYR A 33 5.58 4.29 -4.78
N LEU A 34 6.31 3.31 -4.24
CA LEU A 34 7.75 3.47 -4.01
C LEU A 34 8.52 3.50 -5.33
N GLU A 35 8.22 2.62 -6.29
CA GLU A 35 8.86 2.60 -7.60
C GLU A 35 8.61 3.88 -8.42
N GLU A 36 7.40 4.44 -8.35
CA GLU A 36 7.04 5.67 -9.07
C GLU A 36 7.74 6.93 -8.51
N TYR A 37 8.19 6.91 -7.25
CA TYR A 37 8.69 8.09 -6.52
C TYR A 37 10.06 7.85 -5.83
N GLU A 38 10.83 6.87 -6.29
CA GLU A 38 12.24 6.67 -5.88
C GLU A 38 13.18 7.79 -6.37
#